data_AF-A0A964PDM2-F1
#
_entry.id   AF-A0A964PDM2-F1
#
_cell.length_a   1.000
_cell.length_b   1.000
_cell.length_c   1.000
_cell.angle_alpha   90.00
_cell.angle_beta   90.00
_cell.angle_gamma   90.00
#
_symmetry.space_group_name_H-M   'P 1'
#
loop_
_entity.id
_entity.type
_entity.pdbx_description
1 polymer ?
#
loop_
_entity_poly.entity_id
_entity_poly.type
_entity_poly.pdbx_seq_one_letter_code
_entity_poly.pdbx_strand_id
1 'polypeptide(L)'
;MSPAASQKWRALLSQRCPRCRDGKIYSSGKMNQRCAVCDLLFEREPGYFLGAMYVSYGLAISFLLFGLLIAHWLLPDVDLGWLVLMCAVLFVPFVPMVTRYARVIWIFWDRWAWPSPPGESD
;
A
#
# COMPACT_ATOMS: atom_id res chain seq x y z
N MET A 1 -14.72 2.23 -20.68
CA MET A 1 -13.92 2.25 -19.43
C MET A 1 -13.31 3.63 -19.27
N SER A 2 -13.67 4.37 -18.22
CA SER A 2 -13.29 5.79 -18.06
C SER A 2 -11.76 5.98 -17.98
N PRO A 3 -11.14 6.72 -18.91
CA PRO A 3 -9.68 6.88 -18.97
C PRO A 3 -9.08 7.51 -17.70
N ALA A 4 -9.87 8.30 -16.96
CA ALA A 4 -9.44 8.93 -15.72
C ALA A 4 -9.24 7.94 -14.55
N ALA A 5 -10.07 6.88 -14.48
CA ALA A 5 -9.93 5.85 -13.45
C ALA A 5 -8.70 4.98 -13.69
N SER A 6 -8.44 4.60 -14.94
CA SER A 6 -7.27 3.81 -15.34
C SER A 6 -5.95 4.51 -15.00
N GLN A 7 -5.88 5.84 -15.19
CA GLN A 7 -4.69 6.61 -14.84
C GLN A 7 -4.41 6.67 -13.33
N LYS A 8 -5.44 6.73 -12.48
CA LYS A 8 -5.26 6.72 -11.02
C LYS A 8 -4.69 5.38 -10.53
N TRP A 9 -5.23 4.27 -11.02
CA TRP A 9 -4.72 2.94 -10.69
C TRP A 9 -3.29 2.73 -11.14
N ARG A 10 -2.94 3.18 -12.36
CA ARG A 10 -1.55 3.17 -12.84
C ARG A 10 -0.63 3.98 -11.95
N ALA A 11 -1.05 5.17 -11.51
CA ALA A 11 -0.27 6.01 -10.60
C ALA A 11 -0.04 5.34 -9.24
N LEU A 12 -1.06 4.68 -8.68
CA LEU A 12 -0.94 3.92 -7.43
C LEU A 12 0.05 2.75 -7.58
N LEU A 13 -0.11 1.93 -8.62
CA LEU A 13 0.75 0.78 -8.88
C LEU A 13 2.22 1.17 -9.12
N SER A 14 2.43 2.28 -9.84
CA SER A 14 3.75 2.85 -10.11
C SER A 14 4.28 3.77 -9.01
N GLN A 15 3.57 3.87 -7.88
CA GLN A 15 3.96 4.64 -6.69
C GLN A 15 4.24 6.12 -7.01
N ARG A 16 3.39 6.69 -7.86
CA ARG A 16 3.42 8.08 -8.28
C ARG A 16 2.51 8.93 -7.40
N CYS A 17 2.80 10.22 -7.34
CA CYS A 17 2.05 11.19 -6.58
C CYS A 17 0.56 11.17 -6.98
N PRO A 18 -0.39 11.16 -6.03
CA PRO A 18 -1.82 11.15 -6.34
C PRO A 18 -2.30 12.43 -7.03
N ARG A 19 -1.63 13.57 -6.78
CA ARG A 19 -1.97 14.90 -7.32
C ARG A 19 -1.47 15.05 -8.77
N CYS A 20 -0.15 15.04 -8.98
CA CYS A 20 0.46 15.27 -10.30
C CYS A 20 0.69 14.00 -11.14
N ARG A 21 0.62 12.80 -10.53
CA ARG A 21 0.84 11.49 -11.18
C ARG A 21 2.24 11.26 -11.77
N ASP A 22 3.15 12.21 -11.61
CA ASP A 22 4.49 12.13 -12.19
C ASP A 22 5.61 11.99 -11.14
N GLY A 23 5.50 12.71 -10.03
CA GLY A 23 6.48 12.61 -8.93
C GLY A 23 6.49 11.23 -8.28
N LYS A 24 7.68 10.70 -7.97
CA LYS A 24 7.84 9.40 -7.30
C LYS A 24 7.67 9.55 -5.78
N ILE A 25 6.86 8.71 -5.17
CA ILE A 25 6.71 8.65 -3.69
C ILE A 25 7.96 8.02 -3.06
N TYR A 26 8.54 7.02 -3.72
CA TYR A 26 9.75 6.34 -3.26
C TYR A 26 10.90 6.54 -4.26
N SER A 27 12.09 6.81 -3.73
CA SER A 27 13.34 6.90 -4.48
C SER A 27 14.42 6.10 -3.77
N SER A 28 15.12 5.22 -4.50
CA SER A 28 16.20 4.37 -3.95
C SER A 28 15.84 3.62 -2.66
N GLY A 29 14.59 3.11 -2.57
CA GLY A 29 14.09 2.38 -1.41
C GLY A 29 13.65 3.24 -0.22
N LYS A 30 13.88 4.55 -0.26
CA LYS A 30 13.43 5.50 0.75
C LYS A 30 12.20 6.26 0.29
N MET A 31 11.34 6.61 1.22
CA MET A 31 10.18 7.46 0.94
C MET A 31 10.61 8.91 0.92
N ASN A 32 10.18 9.65 -0.11
CA ASN A 32 10.36 11.09 -0.17
C ASN A 32 9.42 11.77 0.83
N GLN A 33 9.83 12.89 1.42
CA GLN A 33 8.94 13.70 2.26
C GLN A 33 7.96 14.50 1.41
N ARG A 34 8.44 15.13 0.33
CA ARG A 34 7.67 15.94 -0.62
C ARG A 34 7.77 15.41 -2.05
N CYS A 35 6.77 15.71 -2.85
CA CYS A 35 6.76 15.42 -4.27
C CYS A 35 7.67 16.39 -5.05
N ALA A 36 8.68 15.89 -5.76
CA ALA A 36 9.62 16.72 -6.53
C ALA A 36 9.01 17.53 -7.70
N VAL A 37 7.73 17.31 -8.05
CA VAL A 37 7.07 17.97 -9.20
C VAL A 37 6.04 19.02 -8.75
N CYS A 38 5.30 18.75 -7.69
CA CYS A 38 4.19 19.60 -7.25
C CYS A 38 4.27 19.97 -5.76
N ASP A 39 5.42 19.71 -5.14
CA ASP A 39 5.77 19.95 -3.73
C ASP A 39 4.80 19.40 -2.67
N LEU A 40 3.93 18.45 -3.05
CA LEU A 40 2.99 17.83 -2.14
C LEU A 40 3.72 17.11 -0.99
N LEU A 41 3.48 17.52 0.25
CA LEU A 41 3.96 16.81 1.43
C LEU A 41 3.23 15.47 1.59
N PHE A 42 3.95 14.35 1.57
CA PHE A 42 3.32 13.02 1.67
C PHE A 42 2.90 12.66 3.09
N GLU A 43 3.61 13.18 4.10
CA GLU A 43 3.30 13.02 5.52
C GLU A 43 2.75 14.35 6.06
N ARG A 44 1.43 14.47 6.16
CA ARG A 44 0.78 15.75 6.56
C ARG A 44 1.04 16.08 8.02
N GLU A 45 1.06 15.07 8.88
CA GLU A 45 1.10 15.19 10.32
C GLU A 45 2.03 14.12 10.91
N PRO A 46 2.67 14.39 12.07
CA PRO A 46 3.45 13.37 12.77
C PRO A 46 2.54 12.18 13.13
N GLY A 47 2.92 10.98 12.72
CA GLY A 47 2.13 9.77 12.94
C GLY A 47 1.09 9.48 11.86
N TYR A 48 1.07 10.22 10.76
CA TYR A 48 0.17 10.02 9.61
C TYR A 48 0.12 8.57 9.11
N PHE A 49 1.23 7.84 9.17
CA PHE A 49 1.30 6.44 8.72
C PHE A 49 0.71 5.41 9.70
N LEU A 50 0.12 5.83 10.82
CA LEU A 50 -0.64 4.94 11.67
C LEU A 50 -1.82 4.32 10.91
N GLY A 51 -2.48 5.10 10.06
CA GLY A 51 -3.53 4.59 9.16
C GLY A 51 -2.99 3.55 8.16
N ALA A 52 -1.81 3.81 7.59
CA ALA A 52 -1.13 2.86 6.71
C ALA A 52 -0.77 1.54 7.42
N MET A 53 -0.54 1.55 8.74
CA MET A 53 -0.35 0.32 9.52
C MET A 53 -1.61 -0.55 9.49
N TYR A 54 -2.80 0.02 9.71
CA TYR A 54 -4.07 -0.73 9.63
C TYR A 54 -4.33 -1.27 8.23
N VAL A 55 -4.02 -0.49 7.18
CA VAL A 55 -4.09 -0.97 5.79
C VAL A 55 -3.16 -2.16 5.59
N SER A 56 -1.92 -2.11 6.08
CA SER A 56 -0.97 -3.21 5.97
C SER A 56 -1.44 -4.48 6.69
N TYR A 57 -2.08 -4.32 7.85
CA TYR A 57 -2.66 -5.41 8.62
C TYR A 57 -3.81 -6.09 7.86
N GLY A 58 -4.73 -5.30 7.29
CA GLY A 58 -5.83 -5.83 6.47
C GLY A 58 -5.32 -6.58 5.24
N LEU A 59 -4.27 -6.08 4.58
CA LEU A 59 -3.64 -6.77 3.45
C LEU A 59 -2.95 -8.07 3.87
N ALA A 60 -2.23 -8.08 4.99
CA ALA A 60 -1.55 -9.26 5.50
C ALA A 60 -2.55 -10.37 5.91
N ILE A 61 -3.61 -10.01 6.63
CA ILE A 61 -4.68 -10.95 6.98
C ILE A 61 -5.33 -11.53 5.73
N SER A 62 -5.67 -10.67 4.77
CA SER A 62 -6.31 -11.12 3.53
C SER A 62 -5.40 -12.13 2.83
N PHE A 63 -4.12 -11.81 2.67
CA PHE A 63 -3.14 -12.71 2.06
C PHE A 63 -3.03 -14.06 2.77
N LEU A 64 -2.91 -14.05 4.11
CA LEU A 64 -2.77 -15.26 4.91
C LEU A 64 -4.05 -16.11 4.90
N LEU A 65 -5.24 -15.49 4.99
CA LEU A 65 -6.51 -16.22 4.96
C LEU A 65 -6.75 -16.87 3.60
N PHE A 66 -6.56 -16.12 2.49
CA PHE A 66 -6.70 -16.69 1.16
C PHE A 66 -5.64 -17.77 0.89
N GLY A 67 -4.40 -17.52 1.31
CA GLY A 67 -3.31 -18.49 1.21
C GLY A 67 -3.62 -19.78 1.98
N LEU A 68 -4.13 -19.67 3.20
CA LEU A 68 -4.50 -20.81 4.03
C LEU A 68 -5.68 -21.59 3.43
N LEU A 69 -6.71 -20.90 2.94
CA LEU A 69 -7.86 -21.53 2.28
C LEU A 69 -7.42 -22.35 1.06
N ILE A 70 -6.58 -21.76 0.21
CA ILE A 70 -6.03 -22.43 -0.98
C ILE A 70 -5.15 -23.61 -0.55
N ALA A 71 -4.26 -23.42 0.42
CA ALA A 71 -3.34 -24.45 0.88
C ALA A 71 -4.08 -25.64 1.50
N HIS A 72 -5.12 -25.40 2.31
CA HIS A 72 -5.97 -26.45 2.86
C HIS A 72 -6.76 -27.18 1.76
N TRP A 73 -7.17 -26.49 0.70
CA TRP A 73 -7.86 -27.15 -0.42
C TRP A 73 -6.91 -28.04 -1.25
N LEU A 74 -5.66 -27.64 -1.42
CA LEU A 74 -4.65 -28.41 -2.17
C LEU A 74 -4.01 -29.54 -1.34
N LEU A 75 -3.86 -29.33 -0.03
CA LEU A 75 -3.15 -30.22 0.89
C LEU A 75 -4.04 -30.57 2.09
N PRO A 76 -5.14 -31.31 1.88
CA PRO A 76 -6.13 -31.56 2.93
C PRO A 76 -5.60 -32.44 4.07
N ASP A 77 -4.57 -33.26 3.82
CA ASP A 77 -4.00 -34.19 4.80
C ASP A 77 -2.90 -33.57 5.68
N VAL A 78 -2.48 -32.32 5.40
CA VAL A 78 -1.45 -31.63 6.17
C VAL A 78 -2.08 -30.98 7.40
N ASP A 79 -1.42 -31.11 8.55
CA ASP A 79 -1.85 -30.47 9.79
C ASP A 79 -2.02 -28.95 9.62
N LEU A 80 -3.10 -28.41 10.19
CA LEU A 80 -3.45 -26.99 10.08
C LEU A 80 -2.34 -26.08 10.63
N GLY A 81 -1.68 -26.48 11.72
CA GLY A 81 -0.56 -25.73 12.30
C GLY A 81 0.61 -25.62 11.32
N TRP A 82 0.92 -26.70 10.59
CA TRP A 82 1.94 -26.69 9.54
C TRP A 82 1.56 -25.81 8.36
N LEU A 83 0.30 -25.83 7.92
CA LEU A 83 -0.17 -24.94 6.85
C LEU A 83 -0.06 -23.47 7.24
N VAL A 84 -0.46 -23.11 8.46
CA VAL A 84 -0.33 -21.74 8.99
C VAL A 84 1.14 -21.32 9.02
N LEU A 85 2.02 -22.17 9.54
CA LEU A 85 3.46 -21.89 9.59
C LEU A 85 4.05 -21.69 8.18
N MET A 86 3.70 -22.55 7.23
CA MET A 86 4.13 -22.44 5.84
C MET A 86 3.66 -21.12 5.21
N CYS A 87 2.38 -20.77 5.35
CA CYS A 87 1.83 -19.52 4.85
C CYS A 87 2.51 -18.29 5.48
N ALA A 88 2.77 -18.33 6.79
CA ALA A 88 3.45 -17.26 7.50
C ALA A 88 4.89 -17.08 7.00
N VAL A 89 5.66 -18.17 6.87
CA VAL A 89 7.05 -18.15 6.36
C VAL A 89 7.10 -17.63 4.92
N LEU A 90 6.18 -18.10 4.06
CA LEU A 90 6.08 -17.63 2.68
C LEU A 90 5.69 -16.15 2.58
N PHE A 91 5.00 -15.60 3.58
CA PHE A 91 4.61 -14.18 3.61
C PHE A 91 5.74 -13.23 4.02
N VAL A 92 6.69 -13.66 4.85
CA VAL A 92 7.82 -12.83 5.34
C VAL A 92 8.50 -11.99 4.24
N PRO A 93 8.90 -12.54 3.07
CA PRO A 93 9.54 -11.74 2.02
C PRO A 93 8.62 -10.67 1.40
N PHE A 94 7.30 -10.80 1.52
CA PHE A 94 6.32 -9.84 1.01
C PHE A 94 6.04 -8.68 1.98
N VAL A 95 6.42 -8.79 3.26
CA VAL A 95 6.24 -7.74 4.28
C VAL A 95 6.75 -6.34 3.84
N PRO A 96 7.98 -6.16 3.30
CA PRO A 96 8.44 -4.86 2.85
C PRO A 96 7.62 -4.30 1.68
N MET A 97 7.09 -5.18 0.82
CA MET A 97 6.22 -4.79 -0.28
C MET A 97 4.85 -4.34 0.25
N VAL A 98 4.23 -5.11 1.14
CA VAL A 98 2.92 -4.81 1.74
C VAL A 98 2.97 -3.49 2.50
N THR A 99 3.97 -3.27 3.35
CA THR A 99 4.14 -2.01 4.10
C THR A 99 4.32 -0.81 3.17
N ARG A 100 5.13 -0.96 2.11
CA ARG A 100 5.34 0.10 1.10
C ARG A 100 4.04 0.46 0.38
N TYR A 101 3.30 -0.53 -0.11
CA TYR A 101 2.03 -0.30 -0.80
C TYR A 101 0.94 0.20 0.14
N ALA A 102 0.91 -0.24 1.39
CA ALA A 102 -0.04 0.26 2.39
C ALA A 102 0.09 1.77 2.61
N ARG A 103 1.32 2.30 2.66
CA ARG A 103 1.56 3.76 2.71
C ARG A 103 1.08 4.49 1.47
N VAL A 104 1.30 3.92 0.28
CA VAL A 104 0.83 4.52 -0.98
C VAL A 104 -0.70 4.51 -1.05
N ILE A 105 -1.34 3.39 -0.71
CA ILE A 105 -2.80 3.26 -0.66
C ILE A 105 -3.38 4.27 0.33
N TRP A 106 -2.80 4.39 1.52
CA TRP A 106 -3.23 5.36 2.53
C TRP A 106 -3.14 6.79 2.00
N ILE A 107 -2.03 7.19 1.37
CA ILE A 107 -1.90 8.51 0.74
C ILE A 107 -2.97 8.76 -0.32
N PHE A 108 -3.24 7.77 -1.17
CA PHE A 108 -4.27 7.91 -2.20
C PHE A 108 -5.67 8.03 -1.61
N TRP A 109 -5.96 7.25 -0.57
CA TRP A 109 -7.25 7.28 0.11
C TRP A 109 -7.46 8.61 0.85
N ASP A 110 -6.47 9.04 1.64
CA ASP A 110 -6.48 10.32 2.36
C ASP A 110 -6.61 11.50 1.40
N ARG A 111 -5.83 11.55 0.32
CA ARG A 111 -5.91 12.65 -0.67
C ARG A 111 -7.19 12.63 -1.50
N TRP A 112 -7.88 11.49 -1.59
CA TRP A 112 -9.19 11.39 -2.20
C TRP A 112 -10.30 11.84 -1.23
N ALA A 113 -10.21 11.46 0.03
CA ALA A 113 -11.16 11.85 1.08
C ALA A 113 -11.02 13.35 1.43
N TRP A 114 -9.79 13.85 1.50
CA TRP A 114 -9.46 15.24 1.82
C TRP A 114 -8.49 15.86 0.81
N PRO A 115 -9.00 16.33 -0.35
CA PRO A 115 -8.17 16.99 -1.33
C PRO A 115 -7.72 18.38 -0.84
N SER A 116 -6.42 18.61 -0.75
CA SER A 116 -5.87 19.94 -0.42
C SER A 116 -5.83 20.84 -1.67
N PRO A 117 -6.30 22.11 -1.58
CA PRO A 117 -6.21 23.06 -2.69
C PRO A 117 -4.74 23.35 -3.06
N PRO A 118 -4.45 23.72 -4.32
CA PRO A 118 -3.12 24.17 -4.70
C PRO A 118 -2.77 25.47 -3.95
N GLY A 119 -1.68 25.47 -3.18
CA GLY A 119 -1.18 26.68 -2.50
C GLY A 119 -1.57 26.84 -1.03
N GLU A 120 -2.43 25.97 -0.50
CA GLU A 120 -2.55 25.77 0.95
C GLU A 120 -1.22 25.14 1.44
N SER A 121 -0.68 25.59 2.57
CA SER A 121 0.63 25.17 3.08
C SER A 121 0.68 23.66 3.37
N ASP A 122 0.96 22.87 2.32
CA ASP A 122 1.50 21.51 2.37
C ASP A 122 2.98 21.60 2.78
#